data_AF-A0A1Y2VYK0-F1
#
_entry.id   AF-A0A1Y2VYK0-F1
#
_cell.length_a   1.000
_cell.length_b   1.000
_cell.length_c   1.000
_cell.angle_alpha   90.00
_cell.angle_beta   90.00
_cell.angle_gamma   90.00
#
_symmetry.space_group_name_H-M   'P 1'
#
loop_
_entity.id
_entity.type
_entity.pdbx_description
1 polymer ?
#
loop_
_entity_poly.entity_id
_entity_poly.type
_entity_poly.pdbx_seq_one_letter_code
_entity_poly.pdbx_strand_id
1 'polypeptide(L)'
;MRRALSLPLIAATVSTTQADFTIYLGKTNDIVDVGNTFSASELQVHDHAPLGCSDIGQSVSISMSTNNDASKGRWACDGCNALAPRDWIIDRFEIYNHDDAVGHSTDNPTPVFNKATGAVTLYGIGHGNYDMRDINNTFLGTCSRPYHPQEMDCWQLISATSITHVFTCMSDLVPNDGLWVPDD
;
A
#
# COMPACT_ATOMS: atom_id res chain seq x y z
N MET A 1 -12.47 5.09 62.46
CA MET A 1 -11.54 4.38 61.55
C MET A 1 -12.21 4.26 60.18
N ARG A 2 -11.77 5.03 59.18
CA ARG A 2 -12.29 4.93 57.80
C ARG A 2 -11.22 4.23 56.95
N ARG A 3 -11.51 3.01 56.48
CA ARG A 3 -10.65 2.28 55.54
C ARG A 3 -10.91 2.83 54.14
N ALA A 4 -9.92 3.48 53.54
CA ALA A 4 -9.93 3.80 52.12
C ALA A 4 -9.67 2.49 51.34
N LEU A 5 -10.62 2.06 50.52
CA LEU A 5 -10.38 1.06 49.50
C LEU A 5 -9.67 1.75 48.34
N SER A 6 -8.38 1.46 48.18
CA SER A 6 -7.61 1.83 46.99
C SER A 6 -7.97 0.84 45.88
N LEU A 7 -8.76 1.27 44.89
CA LEU A 7 -8.93 0.51 43.66
C LEU A 7 -7.60 0.57 42.87
N PRO A 8 -7.01 -0.56 42.47
CA PRO A 8 -5.89 -0.55 41.56
C PRO A 8 -6.37 -0.09 40.17
N LEU A 9 -5.78 1.00 39.68
CA LEU A 9 -5.93 1.49 38.32
C LEU A 9 -5.21 0.50 37.39
N ILE A 10 -5.95 -0.40 36.74
CA ILE A 10 -5.42 -1.26 35.70
C ILE A 10 -5.29 -0.41 34.43
N ALA A 11 -4.09 0.13 34.19
CA ALA A 11 -3.76 0.75 32.92
C ALA A 11 -3.72 -0.34 31.84
N ALA A 12 -4.80 -0.46 31.06
CA ALA A 12 -4.77 -1.22 29.83
C ALA A 12 -3.82 -0.50 28.87
N THR A 13 -2.61 -1.03 28.72
CA THR A 13 -1.71 -0.64 27.63
C THR A 13 -2.40 -1.04 26.33
N VAL A 14 -2.94 -0.05 25.61
CA VAL A 14 -3.40 -0.24 24.24
C VAL A 14 -2.12 -0.54 23.45
N SER A 15 -1.87 -1.81 23.18
CA SER A 15 -0.83 -2.22 22.25
C SER A 15 -1.21 -1.61 20.91
N THR A 16 -0.52 -0.53 20.52
CA THR A 16 -0.55 -0.07 19.13
C THR A 16 0.09 -1.19 18.33
N THR A 17 -0.74 -2.05 17.74
CA THR A 17 -0.29 -3.01 16.74
C THR A 17 0.30 -2.18 15.62
N GLN A 18 1.62 -2.10 15.61
CA GLN A 18 2.39 -1.47 14.54
C GLN A 18 2.05 -2.28 13.28
N ALA A 19 1.65 -1.59 12.21
CA ALA A 19 1.40 -2.26 10.94
C ALA A 19 2.68 -2.93 10.45
N ASP A 20 2.55 -4.09 9.82
CA ASP A 20 3.70 -4.82 9.25
C ASP A 20 4.15 -4.17 7.94
N PHE A 21 3.22 -3.57 7.21
CA PHE A 21 3.52 -2.73 6.06
C PHE A 21 2.36 -1.78 5.74
N THR A 22 2.64 -0.85 4.83
CA THR A 22 1.71 0.13 4.31
C THR A 22 1.77 0.19 2.80
N ILE A 23 0.65 0.56 2.20
CA ILE A 23 0.46 0.64 0.76
C ILE A 23 0.19 2.09 0.42
N TYR A 24 1.02 2.61 -0.48
CA TYR A 24 0.94 3.97 -0.96
C TYR A 24 0.64 3.98 -2.46
N LEU A 25 -0.22 4.91 -2.89
CA LEU A 25 -0.52 5.15 -4.29
C LEU A 25 -0.06 6.56 -4.68
N GLY A 26 0.88 6.61 -5.60
CA GLY A 26 1.45 7.82 -6.16
C GLY A 26 0.81 8.17 -7.50
N LYS A 27 0.79 9.44 -7.84
CA LYS A 27 0.49 9.92 -9.18
C LYS A 27 1.79 10.39 -9.82
N THR A 28 2.19 9.79 -10.93
CA THR A 28 3.16 10.41 -11.83
C THR A 28 2.38 11.38 -12.72
N ASN A 29 2.75 12.65 -12.76
CA ASN A 29 2.14 13.60 -13.69
C ASN A 29 2.31 13.08 -15.13
N ASP A 30 1.20 12.91 -15.83
CA ASP A 30 1.20 13.09 -17.28
C ASP A 30 0.82 14.54 -17.58
N ILE A 31 1.55 15.06 -18.56
CA ILE A 31 1.51 16.38 -19.17
C ILE A 31 0.08 16.94 -19.23
N VAL A 32 -0.07 18.22 -18.84
CA VAL A 32 -1.28 19.04 -18.99
C VAL A 32 -1.73 19.08 -20.45
N ASP A 33 -2.46 18.06 -20.88
CA ASP A 33 -3.18 18.05 -22.15
C ASP A 33 -4.68 17.91 -21.87
N VAL A 34 -5.42 18.92 -22.29
CA VAL A 34 -6.84 19.11 -21.96
C VAL A 34 -7.65 18.02 -22.66
N GLY A 35 -7.99 16.96 -21.93
CA GLY A 35 -8.83 15.87 -22.44
C GLY A 35 -8.47 14.46 -21.95
N ASN A 36 -7.27 14.27 -21.36
CA ASN A 36 -6.85 12.98 -20.82
C ASN A 36 -6.84 13.00 -19.28
N THR A 37 -7.99 12.76 -18.67
CA THR A 37 -8.11 12.55 -17.22
C THR A 37 -7.87 11.09 -16.86
N PHE A 38 -6.62 10.63 -16.95
CA PHE A 38 -6.14 9.47 -16.18
C PHE A 38 -4.63 9.61 -16.03
N SER A 39 -4.21 10.06 -14.85
CA SER A 39 -2.80 10.02 -14.47
C SER A 39 -2.48 8.66 -13.90
N ALA A 40 -1.44 8.00 -14.42
CA ALA A 40 -1.00 6.70 -13.95
C ALA A 40 -0.83 6.73 -12.42
N SER A 41 -1.57 5.85 -11.74
CA SER A 41 -1.36 5.61 -10.32
C SER A 41 -0.29 4.53 -10.19
N GLU A 42 0.79 4.84 -9.50
CA GLU A 42 1.86 3.92 -9.16
C GLU A 42 1.68 3.42 -7.74
N LEU A 43 1.95 2.14 -7.53
CA LEU A 43 1.89 1.48 -6.24
C LEU A 43 3.30 1.36 -5.66
N GLN A 44 3.43 1.72 -4.39
CA GLN A 44 4.60 1.42 -3.58
C GLN A 44 4.18 0.73 -2.28
N VAL A 45 5.00 -0.20 -1.80
CA VAL A 45 4.76 -0.96 -0.58
C VAL A 45 5.95 -0.75 0.35
N HIS A 46 5.66 -0.37 1.58
CA HIS A 46 6.66 0.09 2.55
C HIS A 46 6.46 -0.63 3.88
N ASP A 47 7.54 -1.05 4.54
CA ASP A 47 7.51 -1.73 5.83
C ASP A 47 7.24 -0.79 7.03
N HIS A 48 7.14 0.52 6.77
CA HIS A 48 6.94 1.52 7.81
C HIS A 48 6.04 2.67 7.34
N ALA A 49 5.52 3.39 8.33
CA ALA A 49 4.89 4.69 8.15
C ALA A 49 5.07 5.51 9.45
N PRO A 50 5.08 6.86 9.38
CA PRO A 50 4.96 7.67 8.17
C PRO A 50 6.24 7.67 7.32
N LEU A 51 6.08 7.74 6.00
CA LEU A 51 7.20 7.95 5.08
C LEU A 51 7.66 9.41 5.08
N GLY A 52 8.88 9.63 4.62
CA GLY A 52 9.45 10.89 4.14
C GLY A 52 9.70 10.86 2.63
N CYS A 53 10.07 12.00 2.03
CA CYS A 53 10.29 12.06 0.59
C CYS A 53 11.49 11.23 0.10
N SER A 54 12.55 11.09 0.90
CA SER A 54 13.68 10.21 0.56
C SER A 54 13.22 8.79 0.27
N ASP A 55 12.29 8.31 1.08
CA ASP A 55 11.77 6.93 1.00
C ASP A 55 11.03 6.71 -0.32
N ILE A 56 10.33 7.73 -0.81
CA ILE A 56 9.59 7.68 -2.08
C ILE A 56 10.55 7.58 -3.28
N GLY A 57 11.66 8.32 -3.25
CA GLY A 57 12.64 8.34 -4.33
C GLY A 57 13.45 7.05 -4.46
N GLN A 58 13.51 6.25 -3.40
CA GLN A 58 14.28 5.01 -3.32
C GLN A 58 13.43 3.75 -3.48
N SER A 59 12.11 3.88 -3.60
CA SER A 59 11.20 2.74 -3.72
C SER A 59 10.92 2.40 -5.18
N VAL A 60 10.78 1.11 -5.46
CA VAL A 60 10.27 0.65 -6.75
C VAL A 60 8.77 0.93 -6.85
N SER A 61 8.38 1.59 -7.94
CA SER A 61 6.99 1.83 -8.31
C SER A 61 6.46 0.70 -9.21
N ILE A 62 5.23 0.27 -8.93
CA ILE A 62 4.48 -0.72 -9.73
C ILE A 62 3.34 0.01 -10.43
N SER A 63 3.34 0.05 -11.76
CA SER A 63 2.30 0.75 -12.52
C SER A 63 0.95 0.02 -12.48
N MET A 64 -0.13 0.79 -12.53
CA MET A 64 -1.49 0.24 -12.66
C MET A 64 -1.66 -0.56 -13.96
N SER A 65 -2.48 -1.61 -13.90
CA SER A 65 -2.93 -2.34 -15.07
C SER A 65 -3.90 -1.52 -15.92
N THR A 66 -3.73 -1.55 -17.25
CA THR A 66 -4.69 -0.90 -18.16
C THR A 66 -6.03 -1.62 -18.23
N ASN A 67 -6.05 -2.93 -17.92
CA ASN A 67 -7.22 -3.80 -18.11
C ASN A 67 -7.78 -4.32 -16.78
N ASN A 68 -7.50 -3.62 -15.67
CA ASN A 68 -7.92 -4.02 -14.32
C ASN A 68 -7.61 -5.49 -13.97
N ASP A 69 -6.43 -5.93 -14.42
CA ASP A 69 -5.90 -7.29 -14.28
C ASP A 69 -4.42 -7.21 -13.88
N ALA A 70 -4.09 -7.68 -12.68
CA ALA A 70 -2.75 -7.57 -12.14
C ALA A 70 -1.75 -8.56 -12.76
N SER A 71 -2.20 -9.62 -13.46
CA SER A 71 -1.44 -10.81 -13.86
C SER A 71 -0.14 -10.61 -14.67
N LYS A 72 0.20 -9.38 -15.03
CA LYS A 72 1.36 -9.01 -15.86
C LYS A 72 2.33 -8.08 -15.12
N GLY A 73 2.63 -8.39 -13.85
CA GLY A 73 3.55 -7.58 -13.05
C GLY A 73 2.99 -6.21 -12.66
N ARG A 74 1.67 -6.10 -12.49
CA ARG A 74 0.99 -4.84 -12.20
C ARG A 74 0.07 -4.97 -11.00
N TRP A 75 -0.68 -3.92 -10.71
CA TRP A 75 -1.80 -3.99 -9.79
C TRP A 75 -3.12 -3.61 -10.47
N ALA A 76 -4.22 -4.08 -9.89
CA ALA A 76 -5.58 -3.87 -10.35
C ALA A 76 -6.46 -3.42 -9.18
N CYS A 77 -7.56 -2.74 -9.47
CA CYS A 77 -8.45 -2.22 -8.45
C CYS A 77 -9.88 -2.03 -8.96
N ASP A 78 -10.81 -2.67 -8.26
CA ASP A 78 -12.24 -2.44 -8.42
C ASP A 78 -12.66 -1.30 -7.49
N GLY A 79 -13.14 -0.20 -8.06
CA GLY A 79 -13.59 0.98 -7.31
C GLY A 79 -12.62 2.17 -7.32
N CYS A 80 -11.41 1.98 -7.87
CA CYS A 80 -10.52 3.08 -8.24
C CYS A 80 -11.11 3.86 -9.42
N ASN A 81 -11.21 5.18 -9.30
CA ASN A 81 -11.89 6.04 -10.27
C ASN A 81 -11.16 7.38 -10.45
N ALA A 82 -11.77 8.36 -11.14
CA ALA A 82 -11.14 9.65 -11.43
C ALA A 82 -10.95 10.57 -10.20
N LEU A 83 -11.49 10.20 -9.03
CA LEU A 83 -11.25 10.91 -7.77
C LEU A 83 -9.82 10.66 -7.27
N ALA A 84 -9.40 11.39 -6.23
CA ALA A 84 -8.12 11.13 -5.57
C ALA A 84 -8.14 9.75 -4.87
N PRO A 85 -6.99 9.06 -4.72
CA PRO A 85 -6.93 7.75 -4.05
C PRO A 85 -7.57 7.72 -2.66
N ARG A 86 -7.47 8.82 -1.90
CA ARG A 86 -8.12 8.98 -0.59
C ARG A 86 -9.64 8.85 -0.63
N ASP A 87 -10.27 9.17 -1.77
CA ASP A 87 -11.72 9.26 -1.94
C ASP A 87 -12.32 8.03 -2.64
N TRP A 88 -11.49 7.08 -3.08
CA TRP A 88 -11.97 5.85 -3.72
C TRP A 88 -12.77 4.98 -2.75
N ILE A 89 -13.76 4.27 -3.27
CA ILE A 89 -14.45 3.20 -2.54
C ILE A 89 -13.96 1.90 -3.19
N ILE A 90 -13.00 1.25 -2.55
CA ILE A 90 -12.31 0.09 -3.15
C ILE A 90 -12.96 -1.19 -2.64
N ASP A 91 -13.45 -2.01 -3.56
CA ASP A 91 -14.03 -3.32 -3.26
C ASP A 91 -12.98 -4.44 -3.37
N ARG A 92 -12.10 -4.33 -4.36
CA ARG A 92 -10.96 -5.24 -4.59
C ARG A 92 -9.72 -4.44 -4.92
N PHE A 93 -8.59 -4.75 -4.29
CA PHE A 93 -7.27 -4.25 -4.67
C PHE A 93 -6.33 -5.43 -4.83
N GLU A 94 -5.82 -5.66 -6.03
CA GLU A 94 -5.02 -6.84 -6.36
C GLU A 94 -3.61 -6.44 -6.78
N ILE A 95 -2.62 -7.05 -6.16
CA ILE A 95 -1.21 -6.84 -6.41
C ILE A 95 -0.64 -8.15 -6.96
N TYR A 96 0.03 -8.08 -8.10
CA TYR A 96 0.79 -9.21 -8.61
C TYR A 96 1.97 -9.53 -7.70
N ASN A 97 2.12 -10.79 -7.31
CA ASN A 97 3.16 -11.23 -6.39
C ASN A 97 3.74 -12.60 -6.81
N HIS A 98 4.12 -12.72 -8.08
CA HIS A 98 5.00 -13.80 -8.55
C HIS A 98 6.47 -13.39 -8.47
N ASP A 99 7.36 -14.32 -8.80
CA ASP A 99 8.82 -14.15 -8.70
C ASP A 99 9.38 -12.99 -9.55
N ASP A 100 8.65 -12.52 -10.56
CA ASP A 100 9.03 -11.45 -11.49
C ASP A 100 8.19 -10.17 -11.32
N ALA A 101 7.46 -10.03 -10.21
CA ALA A 101 6.53 -8.92 -10.01
C ALA A 101 7.16 -7.53 -10.16
N VAL A 102 8.42 -7.40 -9.78
CA VAL A 102 9.20 -6.16 -9.83
C VAL A 102 10.24 -6.19 -10.97
N GLY A 103 10.39 -7.32 -11.66
CA GLY A 103 11.35 -7.51 -12.75
C GLY A 103 11.03 -6.72 -14.03
N HIS A 104 9.84 -6.13 -14.11
CA HIS A 104 9.52 -5.15 -15.15
C HIS A 104 9.99 -3.72 -14.81
N SER A 105 10.21 -3.44 -13.52
CA SER A 105 10.67 -2.15 -13.01
C SER A 105 12.17 -2.15 -12.64
N THR A 106 12.81 -3.33 -12.57
CA THR A 106 14.22 -3.52 -12.21
C THR A 106 14.85 -4.64 -13.04
N ASP A 107 16.18 -4.69 -13.14
CA ASP A 107 16.90 -5.79 -13.81
C ASP A 107 16.92 -7.10 -12.99
N ASN A 108 16.30 -7.12 -11.81
CA ASN A 108 16.30 -8.24 -10.88
C ASN A 108 14.85 -8.71 -10.62
N PRO A 109 14.40 -9.83 -11.21
CA PRO A 109 13.07 -10.35 -10.93
C PRO A 109 12.96 -10.71 -9.44
N THR A 110 12.02 -10.07 -8.76
CA THR A 110 11.68 -10.36 -7.37
C THR A 110 10.16 -10.22 -7.15
N PRO A 111 9.57 -11.02 -6.25
CA PRO A 111 8.22 -10.77 -5.76
C PRO A 111 8.15 -9.46 -4.94
N VAL A 112 6.94 -8.91 -4.83
CA VAL A 112 6.67 -7.71 -4.01
C VAL A 112 6.91 -8.00 -2.53
N PHE A 113 6.56 -9.20 -2.09
CA PHE A 113 6.75 -9.64 -0.71
C PHE A 113 7.85 -10.70 -0.62
N ASN A 114 8.30 -11.00 0.60
CA ASN A 114 9.31 -12.01 0.93
C ASN A 114 9.00 -13.44 0.45
N LYS A 115 7.79 -13.68 -0.06
CA LYS A 115 7.36 -14.94 -0.68
C LYS A 115 6.45 -14.63 -1.87
N ALA A 116 6.64 -15.37 -2.98
CA ALA A 116 5.71 -15.37 -4.10
C ALA A 116 4.41 -16.13 -3.74
N THR A 117 3.31 -15.40 -3.69
CA THR A 117 1.95 -15.93 -3.43
C THR A 117 1.08 -15.95 -4.69
N GLY A 118 1.66 -15.58 -5.84
CA GLY A 118 0.98 -15.37 -7.10
C GLY A 118 0.28 -14.02 -7.15
N ALA A 119 -0.64 -13.79 -6.23
CA ALA A 119 -1.30 -12.51 -6.02
C ALA A 119 -1.42 -12.21 -4.52
N VAL A 120 -1.58 -10.93 -4.22
CA VAL A 120 -2.07 -10.44 -2.92
C VAL A 120 -3.28 -9.57 -3.20
N THR A 121 -4.44 -10.03 -2.76
CA THR A 121 -5.72 -9.36 -3.03
C THR A 121 -6.38 -8.93 -1.73
N LEU A 122 -6.73 -7.64 -1.65
CA LEU A 122 -7.50 -7.04 -0.57
C LEU A 122 -8.97 -7.00 -0.98
N TYR A 123 -9.82 -7.68 -0.22
CA TYR A 123 -11.27 -7.68 -0.41
C TYR A 123 -11.94 -6.84 0.67
N GLY A 124 -12.72 -5.84 0.27
CA GLY A 124 -13.46 -4.98 1.19
C GLY A 124 -14.49 -5.79 1.98
N ILE A 125 -14.39 -5.75 3.31
CA ILE A 125 -15.34 -6.39 4.24
C ILE A 125 -16.21 -5.37 4.99
N GLY A 126 -16.09 -4.09 4.65
CA GLY A 126 -16.88 -2.98 5.18
C GLY A 126 -16.13 -2.09 6.18
N HIS A 127 -16.64 -0.88 6.38
CA HIS A 127 -16.08 0.13 7.29
C HIS A 127 -14.58 0.44 7.08
N GLY A 128 -14.11 0.35 5.83
CA GLY A 128 -12.70 0.58 5.51
C GLY A 128 -11.77 -0.57 5.90
N ASN A 129 -12.29 -1.76 6.23
CA ASN A 129 -11.49 -2.94 6.53
C ASN A 129 -11.48 -3.91 5.34
N TYR A 130 -10.39 -4.67 5.24
CA TYR A 130 -10.09 -5.55 4.12
C TYR A 130 -9.49 -6.87 4.60
N ASP A 131 -9.97 -7.97 4.03
CA ASP A 131 -9.30 -9.27 4.12
C ASP A 131 -8.20 -9.33 3.05
N MET A 132 -6.98 -9.70 3.44
CA MET A 132 -5.90 -9.94 2.50
C MET A 132 -5.76 -11.43 2.20
N ARG A 133 -5.71 -11.78 0.91
CA ARG A 133 -5.71 -13.18 0.44
C ARG A 133 -4.73 -13.43 -0.70
N ASP A 134 -4.26 -14.67 -0.81
CA ASP A 134 -3.43 -15.10 -1.95
C ASP A 134 -4.27 -15.52 -3.17
N ILE A 135 -3.60 -15.94 -4.25
CA ILE A 135 -4.23 -16.42 -5.49
C ILE A 135 -5.12 -17.66 -5.29
N ASN A 136 -4.90 -18.42 -4.22
CA ASN A 136 -5.69 -19.60 -3.84
C ASN A 136 -6.77 -19.26 -2.81
N ASN A 137 -7.02 -17.97 -2.54
CA ASN A 137 -7.96 -17.46 -1.56
C ASN A 137 -7.60 -17.80 -0.09
N THR A 138 -6.34 -18.19 0.17
CA THR A 138 -5.80 -18.38 1.52
C THR A 138 -5.73 -17.04 2.22
N PHE A 139 -6.17 -16.96 3.49
CA PHE A 139 -6.06 -15.75 4.29
C PHE A 139 -4.59 -15.47 4.65
N LEU A 140 -4.16 -14.23 4.45
CA LEU A 140 -2.78 -13.78 4.69
C LEU A 140 -2.69 -12.71 5.78
N GLY A 141 -3.81 -12.08 6.14
CA GLY A 141 -3.83 -10.95 7.06
C GLY A 141 -5.01 -10.01 6.82
N THR A 142 -4.95 -8.85 7.44
CA THR A 142 -5.96 -7.80 7.30
C THR A 142 -5.32 -6.47 6.92
N CYS A 143 -6.08 -5.64 6.22
CA CYS A 143 -5.72 -4.26 5.99
C CYS A 143 -6.87 -3.34 6.39
N SER A 144 -6.54 -2.10 6.70
CA SER A 144 -7.51 -1.05 6.93
C SER A 144 -7.12 0.19 6.13
N ARG A 145 -8.12 0.95 5.71
CA ARG A 145 -7.94 2.27 5.13
C ARG A 145 -7.92 3.31 6.23
N PRO A 146 -6.85 4.11 6.36
CA PRO A 146 -6.80 5.18 7.35
C PRO A 146 -7.95 6.17 7.13
N TYR A 147 -8.60 6.59 8.21
CA TYR A 147 -9.64 7.63 8.14
C TYR A 147 -9.10 8.99 7.68
N HIS A 148 -7.83 9.27 8.02
CA HIS A 148 -7.09 10.42 7.57
C HIS A 148 -5.82 9.93 6.85
N PRO A 149 -5.91 9.58 5.56
CA PRO A 149 -4.76 9.09 4.81
C PRO A 149 -3.68 10.18 4.76
N GLN A 150 -2.43 9.77 4.98
CA GLN A 150 -1.29 10.66 4.80
C GLN A 150 -1.15 10.97 3.31
N GLU A 151 -1.12 12.26 2.96
CA GLU A 151 -0.78 12.73 1.63
C GLU A 151 0.54 13.48 1.70
N MET A 152 1.41 13.25 0.72
CA MET A 152 2.73 13.86 0.64
C MET A 152 3.00 14.33 -0.78
N ASP A 153 3.66 15.47 -0.91
CA ASP A 153 4.11 16.02 -2.19
C ASP A 153 5.64 16.11 -2.19
N CYS A 154 6.28 15.27 -3.01
CA CYS A 154 7.73 15.24 -3.19
C CYS A 154 8.16 15.85 -4.52
N TRP A 155 7.65 17.04 -4.84
CA TRP A 155 7.90 17.78 -6.09
C TRP A 155 9.38 17.89 -6.53
N GLN A 156 10.34 17.78 -5.60
CA GLN A 156 11.78 17.86 -5.87
C GLN A 156 12.35 16.59 -6.52
N LEU A 157 11.66 15.45 -6.42
CA LEU A 157 12.12 14.14 -6.89
C LEU A 157 11.66 13.81 -8.32
N ILE A 158 11.36 14.83 -9.13
CA ILE A 158 10.75 14.85 -10.48
C ILE A 158 9.31 15.39 -10.39
N SER A 159 8.93 16.22 -11.36
CA SER A 159 7.74 17.08 -11.36
C SER A 159 6.41 16.34 -11.10
N ALA A 160 6.10 16.24 -9.80
CA ALA A 160 5.01 15.58 -9.08
C ALA A 160 5.18 14.09 -8.78
N THR A 161 5.40 13.83 -7.49
CA THR A 161 5.10 12.57 -6.82
C THR A 161 4.21 12.90 -5.63
N SER A 162 2.94 13.23 -5.92
CA SER A 162 1.93 13.26 -4.87
C SER A 162 1.58 11.82 -4.54
N ILE A 163 1.78 11.41 -3.29
CA ILE A 163 1.52 10.05 -2.84
C ILE A 163 0.52 10.04 -1.69
N THR A 164 -0.39 9.07 -1.71
CA THR A 164 -1.44 8.88 -0.70
C THR A 164 -1.25 7.52 -0.03
N HIS A 165 -1.20 7.51 1.30
CA HIS A 165 -1.29 6.29 2.11
C HIS A 165 -2.71 5.71 1.98
N VAL A 166 -2.86 4.57 1.31
CA VAL A 166 -4.17 3.97 1.07
C VAL A 166 -4.49 2.87 2.06
N PHE A 167 -3.53 2.00 2.39
CA PHE A 167 -3.76 0.89 3.32
C PHE A 167 -2.67 0.74 4.36
N THR A 168 -3.09 0.38 5.57
CA THR A 168 -2.27 -0.10 6.68
C THR A 168 -2.58 -1.58 6.90
N CYS A 169 -1.57 -2.44 6.85
CA CYS A 169 -1.76 -3.89 6.83
C CYS A 169 -1.06 -4.61 7.99
N MET A 170 -1.70 -5.67 8.49
CA MET A 170 -1.15 -6.67 9.40
C MET A 170 -1.16 -8.02 8.71
N SER A 171 -0.02 -8.70 8.67
CA SER A 171 0.26 -9.73 7.68
C SER A 171 1.42 -10.64 8.07
N ASP A 172 1.35 -11.90 7.65
CA ASP A 172 2.50 -12.81 7.70
C ASP A 172 3.55 -12.52 6.59
N LEU A 173 3.19 -11.69 5.62
CA LEU A 173 4.07 -11.19 4.56
C LEU A 173 4.83 -9.94 4.99
N VAL A 174 6.10 -9.88 4.58
CA VAL A 174 6.98 -8.71 4.74
C VAL A 174 7.32 -8.18 3.35
N PRO A 175 7.34 -6.86 3.11
CA PRO A 175 7.81 -6.29 1.84
C PRO A 175 9.22 -6.78 1.51
N ASN A 176 9.49 -7.01 0.22
CA ASN A 176 10.79 -7.52 -0.19
C ASN A 176 11.85 -6.41 -0.13
N ASP A 177 13.04 -6.70 0.39
CA ASP A 177 14.15 -5.73 0.47
C ASP A 177 14.57 -5.20 -0.91
N GLY A 178 14.35 -5.98 -1.98
CA GLY A 178 14.59 -5.57 -3.37
C GLY A 178 13.64 -4.50 -3.90
N LEU A 179 12.65 -4.07 -3.11
CA LEU A 179 11.81 -2.90 -3.41
C LEU A 179 12.53 -1.58 -3.14
N TRP A 180 13.70 -1.61 -2.50
CA TRP A 180 14.47 -0.42 -2.14
C TRP A 180 15.79 -0.38 -2.89
N VAL A 181 16.05 0.76 -3.54
CA VAL A 181 17.35 1.07 -4.14
C VAL A 181 18.11 1.94 -3.13
N PRO A 182 19.12 1.41 -2.43
CA PRO A 182 19.92 2.21 -1.50
C PRO A 182 20.66 3.33 -2.24
N ASP A 183 20.80 4.50 -1.61
CA ASP A 183 21.74 5.53 -2.06
C ASP A 183 23.17 5.00 -1.94
N ASP A 184 23.93 5.01 -3.04
CA ASP A 184 25.38 4.79 -3.06
C ASP A 184 26.16 5.97 -2.43
#